data_AF-A0A091FBN5-F1
#
_entry.id   AF-A0A091FBN5-F1
#
_cell.length_a   1.000
_cell.length_b   1.000
_cell.length_c   1.000
_cell.angle_alpha   90.00
_cell.angle_beta   90.00
_cell.angle_gamma   90.00
#
_symmetry.space_group_name_H-M   'P 1'
#
loop_
_entity.id
_entity.type
_entity.pdbx_description
1 polymer ?
#
loop_
_entity_poly.entity_id
_entity_poly.type
_entity_poly.pdbx_seq_one_letter_code
_entity_poly.pdbx_strand_id
1 'polypeptide(L)'
;QELGTLGFECTLEEVDLEDITENQMNTIKACTAEDPGVNQREIERNREKTSLLPPSFMQYGKCLQGISEDLRAYRAQLRNLNDPQLLVTLDGMMEVRIP
;
A
#
# COMPACT_ATOMS: atom_id res chain seq x y z
N GLN A 1 -29.42 -4.83 1.61
CA GLN A 1 -28.55 -5.27 2.72
C GLN A 1 -27.38 -4.31 2.67
N GLU A 2 -27.44 -3.25 3.48
CA GLU A 2 -26.40 -2.23 3.50
C GLU A 2 -25.15 -2.84 4.13
N LEU A 3 -24.03 -2.77 3.42
CA LEU A 3 -22.69 -3.12 3.91
C LEU A 3 -22.19 -2.00 4.85
N GLY A 4 -23.02 -1.60 5.81
CA GLY A 4 -22.84 -0.42 6.65
C GLY A 4 -21.80 -0.66 7.74
N THR A 5 -20.57 -0.21 7.47
CA THR A 5 -19.62 0.36 8.44
C THR A 5 -19.81 -0.07 9.89
N LEU A 6 -19.52 -1.32 10.29
CA LEU A 6 -19.37 -1.74 11.71
C LEU A 6 -20.44 -1.24 12.72
N GLY A 7 -21.63 -0.78 12.29
CA GLY A 7 -22.61 -0.10 13.14
C GLY A 7 -22.32 1.37 13.51
N PHE A 8 -21.39 2.05 12.83
CA PHE A 8 -21.09 3.48 13.01
C PHE A 8 -21.58 4.28 11.80
N GLU A 9 -22.52 5.20 12.02
CA GLU A 9 -22.78 6.32 11.11
C GLU A 9 -21.74 7.40 11.41
N CYS A 10 -20.74 7.55 10.55
CA CYS A 10 -19.81 8.67 10.61
C CYS A 10 -20.13 9.64 9.47
N THR A 11 -20.23 10.94 9.77
CA THR A 11 -20.26 11.97 8.71
C THR A 11 -18.85 12.27 8.22
N LEU A 12 -18.71 12.84 7.03
CA LEU A 12 -17.40 13.28 6.51
C LEU A 12 -16.71 14.30 7.43
N GLU A 13 -17.45 15.02 8.27
CA GLU A 13 -16.87 15.94 9.26
C GLU A 13 -16.31 15.22 10.49
N GLU A 14 -16.75 13.99 10.76
CA GLU A 14 -16.32 13.17 11.89
C GLU A 14 -15.19 12.20 11.53
N VAL A 15 -14.94 12.00 10.23
CA VAL A 15 -13.87 11.14 9.73
C VAL A 15 -12.56 11.92 9.73
N ASP A 16 -11.61 11.43 10.52
CA ASP A 16 -10.22 11.84 10.38
C ASP A 16 -9.65 11.29 9.05
N LEU A 17 -9.30 12.20 8.15
CA LEU A 17 -8.74 11.89 6.84
C LEU A 17 -7.21 11.74 6.88
N GLU A 18 -6.58 11.87 8.06
CA GLU A 18 -5.15 11.71 8.21
C GLU A 18 -4.72 10.26 7.90
N ASP A 19 -3.74 10.14 7.01
CA ASP A 19 -3.11 8.87 6.71
C ASP A 19 -2.08 8.54 7.79
N ILE A 20 -2.42 7.55 8.61
CA ILE A 20 -1.57 7.04 9.71
C ILE A 20 -0.21 6.48 9.24
N THR A 21 -0.05 6.24 7.94
CA THR A 21 1.18 5.72 7.30
C THR A 21 1.96 6.77 6.53
N GLU A 22 1.45 8.01 6.42
CA GLU A 22 2.03 9.06 5.57
C GLU A 22 3.53 9.31 5.82
N ASN A 23 3.94 9.24 7.10
CA ASN A 23 5.32 9.50 7.54
C ASN A 23 6.26 8.28 7.46
N GLN A 24 5.76 7.10 7.09
CA GLN A 24 6.57 5.87 7.01
C GLN A 24 6.97 5.59 5.56
N MET A 25 5.99 5.34 4.71
CA MET A 25 6.17 5.08 3.28
C MET A 25 4.96 5.59 2.53
N ASN A 26 5.20 6.31 1.44
CA ASN A 26 4.12 6.72 0.56
C ASN A 26 3.76 5.57 -0.38
N THR A 27 2.98 4.61 0.13
CA THR A 27 2.53 3.42 -0.62
C THR A 27 1.80 3.81 -1.90
N ILE A 28 1.02 4.89 -1.88
CA ILE A 28 0.34 5.42 -3.06
C ILE A 28 1.37 5.72 -4.16
N LYS A 29 2.41 6.52 -3.87
CA LYS A 29 3.47 6.83 -4.84
C LYS A 29 4.26 5.60 -5.27
N ALA A 30 4.46 4.63 -4.38
CA ALA A 30 5.17 3.39 -4.72
C ALA A 30 4.34 2.48 -5.66
N CYS A 31 3.02 2.53 -5.54
CA CYS A 31 2.08 1.69 -6.31
C CYS A 31 1.50 2.37 -7.54
N THR A 32 1.48 3.70 -7.59
CA THR A 32 1.23 4.43 -8.83
C THR A 32 2.51 4.42 -9.63
N ALA A 33 2.51 3.78 -10.79
CA ALA A 33 3.54 4.03 -11.78
C ALA A 33 3.53 5.55 -12.02
N GLU A 34 4.60 6.24 -11.63
CA GLU A 34 4.90 7.52 -12.26
C GLU A 34 4.98 7.16 -13.74
N ASP A 35 3.96 7.52 -14.54
CA ASP A 35 4.07 7.51 -15.99
C ASP A 35 5.22 8.45 -16.27
N PRO A 36 6.43 7.91 -16.45
CA PRO A 36 7.56 8.76 -16.44
C PRO A 36 7.45 9.37 -17.83
N GLY A 37 7.37 10.70 -17.91
CA GLY A 37 7.58 11.43 -19.17
C GLY A 37 9.01 11.24 -19.69
N VAL A 38 9.52 10.01 -19.65
CA VAL A 38 10.85 9.57 -19.93
C VAL A 38 10.86 9.18 -21.39
N ASN A 39 11.22 10.18 -22.19
CA ASN A 39 12.11 10.01 -23.31
C ASN A 39 12.95 8.72 -23.21
N GLN A 40 12.47 7.64 -23.82
CA GLN A 40 13.09 6.31 -23.87
C GLN A 40 14.59 6.30 -24.22
N ARG A 41 15.05 7.37 -24.88
CA ARG A 41 16.44 7.67 -25.25
C ARG A 41 17.39 7.99 -24.08
N GLU A 42 16.89 8.35 -22.90
CA GLU A 42 17.72 8.63 -21.72
C GLU A 42 18.01 7.38 -20.87
N ILE A 43 17.05 6.44 -20.82
CA ILE A 43 17.22 5.13 -20.18
C ILE A 43 18.31 4.31 -20.89
N GLU A 44 18.37 4.37 -22.22
CA GLU A 44 19.37 3.63 -23.00
C GLU A 44 20.80 4.15 -22.81
N ARG A 45 20.98 5.44 -22.49
CA ARG A 45 22.31 6.04 -22.29
C ARG A 45 22.97 5.71 -20.96
N ASN A 46 22.18 5.37 -19.94
CA ASN A 46 22.69 5.10 -18.58
C ASN A 46 22.73 3.59 -18.24
N ARG A 47 22.59 2.71 -19.25
CA ARG A 47 22.51 1.25 -19.10
C ARG A 47 23.87 0.57 -18.80
N GLU A 48 24.81 1.29 -18.23
CA GLU A 48 26.11 0.76 -17.81
C GLU A 48 26.39 1.05 -16.34
N LYS A 49 25.51 0.56 -15.48
CA LYS A 49 25.84 -0.12 -14.21
C LYS A 49 24.60 -0.18 -13.34
N THR A 50 24.36 -1.38 -12.81
CA THR A 50 23.58 -1.68 -11.61
C THR A 50 22.12 -2.11 -11.83
N SER A 51 21.86 -3.32 -11.34
CA SER A 51 20.58 -4.00 -11.09
C SER A 51 19.98 -4.84 -12.21
N LEU A 52 19.86 -6.15 -11.93
CA LEU A 52 19.39 -7.24 -12.78
C LEU A 52 17.86 -7.28 -12.96
N LEU A 53 17.12 -6.28 -12.45
CA LEU A 53 15.66 -6.25 -12.46
C LEU A 53 15.15 -5.01 -13.20
N PRO A 54 14.11 -5.14 -14.04
CA PRO A 54 13.44 -4.01 -14.66
C PRO A 54 13.02 -2.98 -13.58
N PRO A 55 13.12 -1.68 -13.84
CA PRO A 55 12.64 -0.63 -12.93
C PRO A 55 11.18 -0.86 -12.48
N SER A 56 10.34 -1.40 -13.36
CA SER A 56 8.97 -1.81 -13.03
C SER A 56 8.93 -2.86 -11.93
N PHE A 57 9.77 -3.89 -12.00
CA PHE A 57 9.86 -4.96 -11.00
C PHE A 57 10.32 -4.44 -9.63
N MET A 58 11.25 -3.48 -9.61
CA MET A 58 11.69 -2.83 -8.38
C MET A 58 10.61 -1.91 -7.79
N GLN A 59 9.82 -1.24 -8.63
CA GLN A 59 8.65 -0.46 -8.19
C GLN A 59 7.55 -1.38 -7.62
N TYR A 60 7.26 -2.52 -8.26
CA TYR A 60 6.35 -3.52 -7.70
C TYR A 60 6.81 -4.03 -6.33
N GLY A 61 8.11 -4.30 -6.14
CA GLY A 61 8.65 -4.70 -4.84
C GLY A 61 8.42 -3.65 -3.76
N LYS A 62 8.64 -2.36 -4.08
CA LYS A 62 8.38 -1.24 -3.15
C LYS A 62 6.88 -1.05 -2.87
N CYS A 63 6.03 -1.18 -3.88
CA CYS A 63 4.57 -1.13 -3.71
C CYS A 63 4.08 -2.21 -2.74
N LEU A 64 4.54 -3.45 -2.91
CA LEU A 64 4.15 -4.56 -2.04
C LEU A 64 4.70 -4.41 -0.62
N GLN A 65 5.92 -3.90 -0.49
CA GLN A 65 6.46 -3.53 0.81
C GLN A 65 5.57 -2.46 1.47
N GLY A 66 5.17 -1.43 0.72
CA GLY A 66 4.18 -0.41 1.08
C GLY A 66 2.93 -1.00 1.70
N ILE A 67 2.23 -1.79 0.89
CA ILE A 67 0.99 -2.45 1.29
C ILE A 67 1.19 -3.29 2.56
N SER A 68 2.30 -4.02 2.69
CA SER A 68 2.57 -4.85 3.87
C SER A 68 2.79 -4.02 5.14
N GLU A 69 3.44 -2.85 5.04
CA GLU A 69 3.65 -1.95 6.18
C GLU A 69 2.34 -1.27 6.59
N ASP A 70 1.54 -0.83 5.63
CA ASP A 70 0.22 -0.24 5.87
C ASP A 70 -0.71 -1.22 6.58
N LEU A 71 -0.78 -2.47 6.08
CA LEU A 71 -1.58 -3.53 6.70
C LEU A 71 -1.16 -3.76 8.16
N ARG A 72 0.14 -3.72 8.47
CA ARG A 72 0.64 -3.88 9.84
C ARG A 72 0.22 -2.71 10.74
N ALA A 73 0.28 -1.47 10.22
CA ALA A 73 -0.14 -0.28 10.95
C ALA A 73 -1.64 -0.32 11.26
N TYR A 74 -2.48 -0.59 10.26
CA TYR A 74 -3.93 -0.75 10.45
C TYR A 74 -4.25 -1.90 11.41
N ARG A 75 -3.59 -3.05 11.26
CA ARG A 75 -3.79 -4.19 12.15
C ARG A 75 -3.50 -3.86 13.61
N ALA A 76 -2.50 -3.02 13.88
CA ALA A 76 -2.15 -2.57 15.23
C ALA A 76 -3.17 -1.60 15.84
N GLN A 77 -3.73 -0.68 15.03
CA GLN A 77 -4.79 0.25 15.42
C GLN A 77 -6.12 -0.46 15.67
N LEU A 78 -6.45 -1.42 14.81
CA LEU A 78 -7.73 -2.14 14.82
C LEU A 78 -7.75 -3.31 15.81
N ARG A 79 -6.65 -3.63 16.49
CA ARG A 79 -6.50 -4.85 17.32
C ARG A 79 -7.57 -5.04 18.41
N ASN A 80 -8.17 -3.94 18.88
CA ASN A 80 -9.17 -3.93 19.94
C ASN A 80 -10.61 -3.89 19.40
N LEU A 81 -10.80 -3.87 18.08
CA LEU A 81 -12.14 -3.92 17.48
C LEU A 81 -12.77 -5.28 17.77
N ASN A 82 -14.07 -5.24 18.06
CA ASN A 82 -14.87 -6.44 18.26
C ASN A 82 -15.31 -7.05 16.92
N ASP A 83 -14.37 -7.17 15.98
CA ASP A 83 -14.54 -7.80 14.67
C ASP A 83 -13.34 -8.72 14.38
N PRO A 84 -13.41 -9.99 14.83
CA PRO A 84 -12.36 -10.96 14.58
C PRO A 84 -12.18 -11.29 13.08
N GLN A 85 -13.23 -11.16 12.27
CA GLN A 85 -13.17 -11.50 10.84
C GLN A 85 -12.34 -10.48 10.06
N LEU A 86 -12.47 -9.20 10.40
CA LEU A 86 -11.63 -8.13 9.85
C LEU A 86 -10.15 -8.39 10.16
N LEU A 87 -9.84 -8.74 11.41
CA LEU A 87 -8.45 -9.00 11.85
C LEU A 87 -7.83 -10.20 11.11
N VAL A 88 -8.58 -11.29 10.96
CA VAL A 88 -8.15 -12.47 10.17
C VAL A 88 -7.96 -12.12 8.69
N THR A 89 -8.82 -11.27 8.13
CA THR A 89 -8.69 -10.82 6.74
C THR A 89 -7.42 -10.00 6.53
N LEU A 90 -7.12 -9.07 7.44
CA LEU A 90 -5.86 -8.31 7.42
C LEU A 90 -4.63 -9.23 7.54
N ASP A 91 -4.69 -10.22 8.43
CA ASP A 91 -3.62 -11.22 8.60
C ASP A 91 -3.42 -12.03 7.30
N GLY A 92 -4.52 -12.47 6.67
CA GLY A 92 -4.46 -13.18 5.38
C GLY A 92 -3.86 -12.34 4.25
N MET A 93 -4.19 -11.05 4.17
CA MET A 93 -3.61 -10.14 3.17
C MET A 93 -2.10 -9.95 3.34
N MET A 94 -1.57 -10.02 4.57
CA MET A 94 -0.13 -9.99 4.83
C MET A 94 0.59 -11.29 4.45
N GLU A 95 -0.12 -12.42 4.40
CA GLU A 95 0.46 -13.72 4.02
C GLU A 95 0.46 -13.97 2.50
N VAL A 96 -0.25 -13.16 1.71
CA VAL A 96 -0.27 -13.30 0.25
C VAL A 96 1.13 -13.07 -0.31
N ARG A 97 1.82 -14.16 -0.65
CA ARG A 97 3.08 -14.14 -1.38
C ARG A 97 2.77 -14.11 -2.88
N ILE A 98 3.38 -13.17 -3.59
CA ILE A 98 3.43 -13.25 -5.06
C ILE A 98 4.33 -14.43 -5.43
N PRO A 99 3.86 -15.38 -6.26
CA PRO A 99 4.63 -16.53 -6.74
C PRO A 99 5.94 -16.13 -7.45
#